data_AF-A0AAW5PA31-F1
#
_entry.id   AF-A0AAW5PA31-F1
#
_cell.length_a   1.000
_cell.length_b   1.000
_cell.length_c   1.000
_cell.angle_alpha   90.00
_cell.angle_beta   90.00
_cell.angle_gamma   90.00
#
_symmetry.space_group_name_H-M   'P 1'
#
loop_
_entity.id
_entity.type
_entity.pdbx_description
1 polymer ?
#
loop_
_entity_poly.entity_id
_entity_poly.type
_entity_poly.pdbx_seq_one_letter_code
_entity_poly.pdbx_strand_id
1 'polypeptide(L)'
;MAPSPVVENEIQNQRANAGDDVIEVGLEQVFSAPSGTPLTYSASSSDEGVASVAVNSATLTVTPLEGGEAEIIVTASNEQGEATDAFEVQVFASPPDRP
;
A
#
# COMPACT_ATOMS: atom_id res chain seq x y z
N MET A 1 -19.01 -10.43 -20.71
CA MET A 1 -18.49 -9.24 -20.00
C MET A 1 -17.09 -9.58 -19.55
N ALA A 2 -16.12 -8.66 -19.72
CA ALA A 2 -14.79 -8.87 -19.17
C ALA A 2 -14.87 -8.76 -17.64
N PRO A 3 -14.14 -9.59 -16.88
CA PRO A 3 -14.14 -9.53 -15.42
C PRO A 3 -13.45 -8.26 -14.90
N SER A 4 -13.89 -7.80 -13.74
CA SER A 4 -13.22 -6.74 -12.96
C SER A 4 -11.88 -7.25 -12.40
N PRO A 5 -11.02 -6.36 -11.89
CA PRO A 5 -9.82 -6.76 -11.16
C PRO A 5 -10.19 -7.61 -9.93
N VAL A 6 -9.25 -8.42 -9.47
CA VAL A 6 -9.39 -9.23 -8.25
C VAL A 6 -8.11 -9.15 -7.41
N VAL A 7 -8.26 -9.32 -6.10
CA VAL A 7 -7.13 -9.50 -5.17
C VAL A 7 -6.71 -10.96 -5.21
N GLU A 8 -5.48 -11.22 -5.65
CA GLU A 8 -4.87 -12.56 -5.66
C GLU A 8 -4.10 -12.85 -4.36
N ASN A 9 -3.34 -11.86 -3.88
CA ASN A 9 -2.53 -11.98 -2.67
C ASN A 9 -2.68 -10.72 -1.83
N GLU A 10 -3.31 -10.84 -0.67
CA GLU A 10 -3.45 -9.73 0.28
C GLU A 10 -2.08 -9.26 0.79
N ILE A 11 -1.89 -7.95 0.82
CA ILE A 11 -0.75 -7.29 1.42
C ILE A 11 -0.82 -7.53 2.93
N GLN A 12 0.25 -8.11 3.47
CA GLN A 12 0.32 -8.35 4.90
C GLN A 12 0.61 -7.05 5.65
N ASN A 13 0.10 -6.96 6.89
CA ASN A 13 0.40 -5.84 7.79
C ASN A 13 1.91 -5.66 7.95
N GLN A 14 2.34 -4.40 7.94
CA GLN A 14 3.74 -4.01 7.99
C GLN A 14 4.11 -3.44 9.35
N ARG A 15 5.38 -3.61 9.70
CA ARG A 15 5.99 -3.08 10.91
C ARG A 15 7.31 -2.43 10.56
N ALA A 16 7.49 -1.17 10.93
CA ALA A 16 8.71 -0.41 10.67
C ALA A 16 9.02 0.52 11.84
N ASN A 17 10.21 1.08 11.88
CA ASN A 17 10.54 2.18 12.79
C ASN A 17 10.44 3.52 12.06
N ALA A 18 10.17 4.59 12.80
CA ALA A 18 10.12 5.94 12.26
C ALA A 18 11.45 6.32 11.60
N GLY A 19 11.42 6.63 10.30
CA GLY A 19 12.60 6.96 9.51
C GLY A 19 13.39 5.77 8.95
N ASP A 20 12.86 4.54 9.05
CA ASP A 20 13.40 3.38 8.33
C ASP A 20 13.32 3.59 6.80
N ASP A 21 14.02 2.72 6.06
CA ASP A 21 13.89 2.64 4.61
C ASP A 21 12.44 2.41 4.17
N VAL A 22 12.12 2.86 2.96
CA VAL A 22 10.79 2.68 2.38
C VAL A 22 10.47 1.19 2.18
N ILE A 23 9.20 0.85 2.36
CA ILE A 23 8.68 -0.49 2.05
C ILE A 23 8.12 -0.44 0.64
N GLU A 24 8.62 -1.31 -0.24
CA GLU A 24 8.15 -1.42 -1.61
C GLU A 24 7.32 -2.70 -1.80
N VAL A 25 6.15 -2.56 -2.42
CA VAL A 25 5.24 -3.67 -2.73
C VAL A 25 4.89 -3.63 -4.22
N GLY A 26 5.14 -4.74 -4.91
CA GLY A 26 4.73 -4.92 -6.30
C GLY A 26 3.26 -5.28 -6.41
N LEU A 27 2.43 -4.35 -6.89
CA LEU A 27 0.98 -4.49 -6.96
C LEU A 27 0.53 -5.51 -8.01
N GLU A 28 1.37 -5.85 -8.98
CA GLU A 28 1.14 -6.95 -9.94
C GLU A 28 1.10 -8.33 -9.28
N GLN A 29 1.64 -8.47 -8.07
CA GLN A 29 1.53 -9.71 -7.28
C GLN A 29 0.28 -9.73 -6.41
N VAL A 30 -0.31 -8.55 -6.15
CA VAL A 30 -1.47 -8.36 -5.26
C VAL A 30 -2.77 -8.43 -6.06
N PHE A 31 -2.81 -7.77 -7.21
CA PHE A 31 -4.00 -7.68 -8.05
C PHE A 31 -3.79 -8.36 -9.40
N SER A 32 -4.82 -9.04 -9.89
CA SER A 32 -4.85 -9.53 -11.27
C SER A 32 -6.03 -8.95 -12.05
N ALA A 33 -5.83 -8.85 -13.36
CA ALA A 33 -6.89 -8.55 -14.32
C ALA A 33 -7.15 -9.80 -15.16
N PRO A 34 -8.14 -10.65 -14.82
CA PRO A 34 -8.39 -11.88 -15.58
C PRO A 34 -8.86 -11.59 -17.02
N SER A 35 -9.31 -10.36 -17.28
CA SER A 35 -9.62 -9.80 -18.60
C SER A 35 -8.39 -9.56 -19.47
N GLY A 36 -7.20 -9.47 -18.88
CA GLY A 36 -5.98 -8.97 -19.54
C GLY A 36 -5.96 -7.46 -19.79
N THR A 37 -6.92 -6.71 -19.23
CA THR A 37 -6.91 -5.24 -19.33
C THR A 37 -5.88 -4.64 -18.37
N PRO A 38 -5.19 -3.56 -18.76
CA PRO A 38 -4.23 -2.90 -17.88
C PRO A 38 -4.93 -2.33 -16.65
N LEU A 39 -4.28 -2.47 -15.49
CA LEU A 39 -4.75 -1.94 -14.21
C LEU A 39 -4.13 -0.56 -13.96
N THR A 40 -4.93 0.34 -13.41
CA THR A 40 -4.47 1.60 -12.80
C THR A 40 -4.49 1.44 -11.30
N TYR A 41 -3.42 1.89 -10.64
CA TYR A 41 -3.26 1.73 -9.20
C TYR A 41 -3.29 3.07 -8.48
N SER A 42 -3.92 3.09 -7.31
CA SER A 42 -3.88 4.20 -6.37
C SER A 42 -3.75 3.67 -4.94
N ALA A 43 -3.22 4.50 -4.04
CA ALA A 43 -3.15 4.18 -2.63
C ALA A 43 -3.41 5.43 -1.79
N SER A 44 -3.95 5.23 -0.60
CA SER A 44 -4.17 6.28 0.40
C SER A 44 -3.82 5.78 1.78
N SER A 45 -3.28 6.67 2.61
CA SER A 45 -3.05 6.41 4.04
C SER A 45 -4.13 7.09 4.88
N SER A 46 -4.56 6.43 5.95
CA SER A 46 -5.43 7.04 6.97
C SER A 46 -4.72 8.14 7.77
N ASP A 47 -3.38 8.08 7.87
CA ASP A 47 -2.54 9.05 8.57
C ASP A 47 -1.18 9.19 7.84
N GLU A 48 -1.08 10.21 6.97
CA GLU A 48 0.14 10.52 6.23
C GLU A 48 1.28 11.06 7.11
N GLY A 49 1.01 11.42 8.37
CA GLY A 49 2.04 11.79 9.35
C GLY A 49 2.73 10.57 9.95
N VAL A 50 2.02 9.45 10.06
CA VAL A 50 2.56 8.15 10.52
C VAL A 50 3.21 7.40 9.37
N ALA A 51 2.48 7.21 8.27
CA ALA A 51 2.98 6.53 7.08
C ALA A 51 2.44 7.20 5.81
N SER A 52 3.33 7.69 4.96
CA SER A 52 2.94 8.23 3.65
C SER A 52 3.07 7.18 2.56
N VAL A 53 2.26 7.30 1.51
CA VAL A 53 2.23 6.34 0.41
C VAL A 53 2.36 7.03 -0.94
N ALA A 54 3.03 6.36 -1.86
CA ALA A 54 3.12 6.77 -3.26
C ALA A 54 2.98 5.54 -4.15
N VAL A 55 2.35 5.71 -5.31
CA VAL A 55 2.25 4.65 -6.32
C VAL A 55 2.92 5.13 -7.59
N ASN A 56 3.91 4.36 -8.05
CA ASN A 56 4.59 4.61 -9.32
C ASN A 56 4.44 3.39 -10.23
N SER A 57 3.69 3.55 -11.32
CA SER A 57 3.28 2.45 -12.20
C SER A 57 2.56 1.36 -11.41
N ALA A 58 3.23 0.27 -11.05
CA ALA A 58 2.67 -0.83 -10.27
C ALA A 58 3.45 -1.09 -8.96
N THR A 59 4.30 -0.16 -8.53
CA THR A 59 5.01 -0.25 -7.25
C THR A 59 4.36 0.71 -6.26
N LEU A 60 3.86 0.17 -5.16
CA LEU A 60 3.51 0.92 -3.97
C LEU A 60 4.79 1.15 -3.15
N THR A 61 5.01 2.38 -2.74
CA THR A 61 6.07 2.79 -1.82
C THR A 61 5.41 3.33 -0.56
N VAL A 62 5.71 2.74 0.59
CA VAL A 62 5.27 3.21 1.92
C VAL A 62 6.48 3.79 2.64
N THR A 63 6.38 5.03 3.11
CA THR A 63 7.43 5.69 3.89
C THR A 63 6.99 5.82 5.34
N PRO A 64 7.63 5.10 6.28
CA PRO A 64 7.34 5.23 7.71
C PRO A 64 7.95 6.52 8.26
N LEU A 65 7.12 7.37 8.87
CA LEU A 65 7.51 8.74 9.24
C LEU A 65 7.57 8.92 10.75
N GLU A 66 6.44 8.73 11.44
CA GLU A 66 6.33 8.92 12.89
C GLU A 66 5.68 7.72 13.55
N GLY A 67 5.99 7.48 14.83
CA GLY A 67 5.43 6.38 15.59
C GLY A 67 3.90 6.47 15.71
N GLY A 68 3.21 5.39 15.36
CA GLY A 68 1.76 5.34 15.31
C GLY A 68 1.25 4.14 14.50
N GLU A 69 -0.02 4.19 14.13
CA GLU A 69 -0.65 3.19 13.28
C GLU A 69 -1.40 3.89 12.16
N ALA A 70 -1.22 3.42 10.92
CA ALA A 70 -1.91 3.91 9.74
C ALA A 70 -2.49 2.73 8.95
N GLU A 71 -3.72 2.87 8.49
CA GLU A 71 -4.33 1.95 7.52
C GLU A 71 -4.02 2.44 6.11
N ILE A 72 -3.44 1.56 5.29
CA ILE A 72 -3.19 1.82 3.89
C ILE A 72 -4.22 1.07 3.06
N ILE A 73 -4.91 1.80 2.20
CA ILE A 73 -5.90 1.27 1.26
C ILE A 73 -5.31 1.39 -0.15
N VAL A 74 -5.21 0.27 -0.86
CA VAL A 74 -4.72 0.20 -2.24
C VAL A 74 -5.85 -0.23 -3.15
N THR A 75 -6.06 0.49 -4.24
CA THR A 75 -7.09 0.20 -5.23
C THR A 75 -6.46 -0.08 -6.58
N ALA A 76 -6.87 -1.17 -7.20
CA ALA A 76 -6.62 -1.47 -8.61
C ALA A 76 -7.92 -1.31 -9.40
N SER A 77 -7.89 -0.48 -10.44
CA SER A 77 -9.06 -0.17 -11.26
C SER A 77 -8.82 -0.41 -12.76
N ASN A 78 -9.87 -0.77 -13.47
CA ASN A 78 -9.92 -0.83 -14.92
C ASN A 78 -11.30 -0.37 -15.43
N GLU A 79 -11.54 -0.45 -16.74
CA GLU A 79 -12.82 -0.05 -17.34
C GLU A 79 -14.03 -0.89 -16.87
N GLN A 80 -13.79 -2.03 -16.21
CA GLN A 80 -14.81 -2.97 -15.77
C GLN A 80 -15.15 -2.82 -14.28
N GLY A 81 -14.28 -2.23 -13.47
CA GLY A 81 -14.49 -2.04 -12.04
C GLY A 81 -13.18 -1.91 -11.27
N GLU A 82 -13.26 -2.16 -9.96
CA GLU A 82 -12.16 -1.96 -9.03
C GLU A 82 -12.06 -3.13 -8.04
N ALA A 83 -10.85 -3.39 -7.57
CA ALA A 83 -10.57 -4.23 -6.42
C ALA A 83 -9.73 -3.42 -5.43
N THR A 84 -9.94 -3.69 -4.14
CA THR A 84 -9.28 -2.95 -3.06
C THR A 84 -8.70 -3.94 -2.07
N ASP A 85 -7.52 -3.62 -1.56
CA ASP A 85 -6.87 -4.31 -0.47
C ASP A 85 -6.45 -3.30 0.60
N ALA A 86 -6.51 -3.70 1.87
CA ALA A 86 -6.24 -2.83 3.00
C ALA A 86 -5.34 -3.55 4.01
N PHE A 87 -4.31 -2.85 4.49
CA PHE A 87 -3.37 -3.38 5.45
C PHE A 87 -2.92 -2.32 6.45
N GLU A 88 -2.56 -2.76 7.65
CA GLU A 88 -2.07 -1.87 8.70
C GLU A 88 -0.55 -1.70 8.61
N VAL A 89 -0.10 -0.47 8.82
CA VAL A 89 1.31 -0.12 9.00
C VAL A 89 1.49 0.38 10.43
N GLN A 90 2.16 -0.42 11.25
CA GLN A 90 2.56 -0.03 12.59
C GLN A 90 3.98 0.53 12.56
N VAL A 91 4.11 1.81 12.89
CA VAL A 91 5.39 2.49 12.98
C VAL A 91 5.78 2.62 14.46
N PHE A 92 6.94 2.08 14.82
CA PHE A 92 7.49 2.24 16.16
C PHE A 92 8.25 3.56 16.23
N ALA A 93 7.94 4.38 17.24
CA ALA A 93 8.68 5.60 17.48
C ALA A 93 10.15 5.27 17.77
N SER A 94 11.05 5.95 17.08
CA SER A 94 12.47 5.89 17.40
C SER A 94 12.68 6.38 18.83
N PRO A 95 13.52 5.69 19.64
CA PRO A 95 13.81 6.16 20.98
C PRO A 95 14.34 7.60 20.89
N PRO A 96 13.93 8.51 21.80
CA PRO A 96 14.46 9.86 21.79
C PRO A 96 15.98 9.78 21.88
N ASP A 97 16.68 10.50 20.99
CA ASP A 97 18.14 10.58 20.98
C ASP A 97 18.61 10.84 22.41
N ARG A 98 19.26 9.85 23.02
CA ARG A 98 19.82 10.00 24.36
C ARG A 98 21.02 10.96 24.23
N PRO A 99 21.03 12.11 24.93
CA PRO A 99 22.15 13.06 24.89
C PRO A 99 23.43 12.47 25.48
#